data_AF-A0A0C3AEQ2-F1
#
_entry.id   AF-A0A0C3AEQ2-F1
#
_cell.length_a   1.000
_cell.length_b   1.000
_cell.length_c   1.000
_cell.angle_alpha   90.00
_cell.angle_beta   90.00
_cell.angle_gamma   90.00
#
_symmetry.space_group_name_H-M   'P 1'
#
loop_
_entity.id
_entity.type
_entity.pdbx_description
1 polymer ?
#
loop_
_entity_poly.entity_id
_entity_poly.type
_entity_poly.pdbx_seq_one_letter_code
_entity_poly.pdbx_strand_id
1 'polypeptide(L)'
;QWSSLCLSLGIEGFYIAVHGGMEDLSPPKIFFSPKGNKFVRSVLDLEPHHLALKLESFVVSGLSDVLQDNSVNRTVSMNYNNYKRKIIEKFGVELIGWPHDLLHVRNPGQLGGRDQVQELLVALVTKVCHWKKLSEEDRKRRVFLNSERHARGEQVYKPRKKCTLQGAKKSTATITSDTNDDGNNGDDRGDSAA
;
A
#
# COMPACT_ATOMS: atom_id res chain seq x y z
N GLN A 1 -11.44 42.75 14.23
CA GLN A 1 -10.10 43.38 14.15
C GLN A 1 -9.40 43.09 12.82
N TRP A 2 -9.09 41.83 12.48
CA TRP A 2 -8.28 41.47 11.29
C TRP A 2 -8.67 42.19 9.97
N SER A 3 -9.97 42.25 9.64
CA SER A 3 -10.49 42.95 8.45
C SER A 3 -10.12 44.44 8.39
N SER A 4 -10.03 45.14 9.53
CA SER A 4 -9.60 46.54 9.61
C SER A 4 -8.08 46.71 9.40
N LEU A 5 -7.30 45.66 9.70
CA LEU A 5 -5.85 45.62 9.49
C LEU A 5 -5.51 45.42 8.00
N CYS A 6 -6.26 44.56 7.32
CA CYS A 6 -6.12 44.37 5.86
C CYS A 6 -6.30 45.68 5.08
N LEU A 7 -7.33 46.46 5.43
CA LEU A 7 -7.71 47.69 4.74
C LEU A 7 -6.70 48.83 4.92
N SER A 8 -6.05 48.94 6.08
CA SER A 8 -5.07 50.01 6.35
C SER A 8 -3.64 49.69 5.91
N LEU A 9 -3.29 48.41 5.75
CA LEU A 9 -1.94 47.95 5.38
C LEU A 9 -1.82 47.36 3.97
N GLY A 10 -2.93 47.32 3.20
CA GLY A 10 -2.95 46.73 1.85
C GLY A 10 -2.76 45.20 1.82
N ILE A 11 -2.97 44.53 2.94
CA ILE A 11 -2.72 43.09 3.10
C ILE A 11 -3.90 42.28 2.53
N GLU A 12 -3.59 41.44 1.54
CA GLU A 12 -4.52 40.53 0.87
C GLU A 12 -4.25 39.08 1.31
N GLY A 13 -5.31 38.27 1.44
CA GLY A 13 -5.20 36.90 1.93
C GLY A 13 -6.52 36.38 2.49
N PHE A 14 -6.44 35.37 3.36
CA PHE A 14 -7.59 34.80 4.03
C PHE A 14 -7.23 34.26 5.43
N TYR A 15 -8.25 34.08 6.25
CA TYR A 15 -8.16 33.49 7.58
C TYR A 15 -9.26 32.44 7.71
N ILE A 16 -8.90 31.28 8.24
CA ILE A 16 -9.81 30.18 8.54
C ILE A 16 -9.45 29.69 9.94
N ALA A 17 -10.44 29.64 10.83
CA ALA A 17 -10.35 28.89 12.08
C ALA A 17 -11.40 27.78 12.10
N VAL A 18 -10.96 26.59 12.48
CA VAL A 18 -11.71 25.32 12.55
C VAL A 18 -11.57 24.75 13.96
N HIS A 19 -12.44 23.82 14.35
CA HIS A 19 -12.37 23.22 15.68
C HIS A 19 -11.30 22.11 15.77
N GLY A 20 -10.72 21.95 16.96
CA GLY A 20 -9.66 20.99 17.26
C GLY A 20 -10.14 19.63 17.78
N GLY A 21 -11.45 19.44 17.94
CA GLY A 21 -12.06 18.26 18.54
C GLY A 21 -13.55 18.17 18.19
N MET A 22 -14.15 17.01 18.45
CA MET A 22 -15.46 16.63 17.90
C MET A 22 -16.68 17.21 18.63
N GLU A 23 -16.48 17.82 19.81
CA GLU A 23 -17.57 18.27 20.68
C GLU A 23 -18.19 19.63 20.26
N ASP A 24 -17.43 20.48 19.57
CA ASP A 24 -17.87 21.81 19.15
C ASP A 24 -18.53 21.77 17.76
N LEU A 25 -19.86 21.85 17.72
CA LEU A 25 -20.64 21.82 16.46
C LEU A 25 -20.81 23.21 15.79
N SER A 26 -19.99 24.21 16.11
CA SER A 26 -20.09 25.55 15.50
C SER A 26 -19.29 25.65 14.18
N PRO A 27 -19.82 26.31 13.13
CA PRO A 27 -19.20 26.29 11.81
C PRO A 27 -17.88 27.10 11.75
N PRO A 28 -16.94 26.72 10.85
CA PRO A 28 -15.67 27.42 10.66
C PRO A 28 -15.77 28.94 10.51
N LYS A 29 -14.90 29.65 11.23
CA LYS A 29 -14.79 31.12 11.12
C LYS A 29 -13.90 31.47 9.94
N ILE A 30 -14.55 31.74 8.80
CA ILE A 30 -13.91 32.09 7.54
C ILE A 30 -13.91 33.61 7.27
N PHE A 31 -12.80 34.11 6.74
CA PHE A 31 -12.68 35.46 6.18
C PHE A 31 -11.76 35.44 4.96
N PHE A 32 -12.20 36.07 3.86
CA PHE A 32 -11.43 36.15 2.62
C PHE A 32 -11.41 37.59 2.11
N SER A 33 -10.22 38.10 1.75
CA SER A 33 -10.10 39.30 0.94
C SER A 33 -10.54 39.01 -0.51
N PRO A 34 -10.81 40.04 -1.34
CA PRO A 34 -11.20 39.83 -2.73
C PRO A 34 -10.19 39.01 -3.54
N LYS A 35 -8.88 39.27 -3.38
CA LYS A 35 -7.84 38.48 -4.05
C LYS A 35 -7.68 37.09 -3.41
N GLY A 36 -7.83 36.97 -2.09
CA GLY A 36 -7.79 35.68 -1.39
C GLY A 36 -8.90 34.72 -1.83
N ASN A 37 -10.14 35.22 -1.96
CA ASN A 37 -11.28 34.47 -2.49
C ASN A 37 -11.02 34.01 -3.94
N LYS A 38 -10.57 34.94 -4.81
CA LYS A 38 -10.22 34.63 -6.20
C LYS A 38 -9.09 33.60 -6.31
N PHE A 39 -8.08 33.64 -5.43
CA PHE A 39 -7.01 32.64 -5.40
C PHE A 39 -7.56 31.24 -5.10
N VAL A 40 -8.39 31.08 -4.07
CA VAL A 40 -8.95 29.77 -3.71
C VAL A 40 -9.84 29.21 -4.82
N ARG A 41 -10.70 30.04 -5.43
CA ARG A 41 -11.54 29.62 -6.56
C ARG A 41 -10.79 29.35 -7.85
N SER A 42 -9.81 30.19 -8.22
CA SER A 42 -9.18 30.14 -9.55
C SER A 42 -7.81 29.45 -9.59
N VAL A 43 -7.21 29.12 -8.44
CA VAL A 43 -5.88 28.47 -8.36
C VAL A 43 -5.93 27.16 -7.56
N LEU A 44 -6.79 27.05 -6.54
CA LEU A 44 -6.99 25.79 -5.80
C LEU A 44 -8.17 24.96 -6.33
N ASP A 45 -8.98 25.51 -7.24
CA ASP A 45 -10.23 24.92 -7.77
C ASP A 45 -11.20 24.45 -6.65
N LEU A 46 -11.33 25.30 -5.62
CA LEU A 46 -12.16 25.03 -4.44
C LEU A 46 -13.08 26.22 -4.13
N GLU A 47 -14.26 25.91 -3.60
CA GLU A 47 -15.06 26.93 -2.92
C GLU A 47 -14.44 27.26 -1.55
N PRO A 48 -14.46 28.55 -1.12
CA PRO A 48 -13.88 28.96 0.16
C PRO A 48 -14.41 28.18 1.38
N HIS A 49 -15.67 27.74 1.36
CA HIS A 49 -16.25 26.90 2.40
C HIS A 49 -15.75 25.44 2.34
N HIS A 50 -15.53 24.88 1.15
CA HIS A 50 -14.95 23.54 0.99
C HIS A 50 -13.48 23.49 1.43
N LEU A 51 -12.72 24.57 1.22
CA LEU A 51 -11.36 24.69 1.76
C LEU A 51 -11.38 24.68 3.30
N ALA A 52 -12.34 25.35 3.94
CA ALA A 52 -12.48 25.36 5.39
C ALA A 52 -12.87 23.99 5.96
N LEU A 53 -13.88 23.33 5.36
CA LEU A 53 -14.27 21.96 5.75
C LEU A 53 -13.13 20.95 5.56
N LYS A 54 -12.32 21.08 4.49
CA LYS A 54 -11.17 20.20 4.25
C LYS A 54 -10.04 20.44 5.27
N LEU A 55 -9.88 21.68 5.76
CA LEU A 55 -8.98 21.98 6.87
C LEU A 55 -9.51 21.42 8.20
N GLU A 56 -10.81 21.53 8.46
CA GLU A 56 -11.46 21.00 9.67
C GLU A 56 -11.36 19.48 9.75
N SER A 57 -11.68 18.78 8.66
CA SER A 57 -11.47 17.33 8.53
C SER A 57 -10.01 16.93 8.77
N PHE A 58 -9.04 17.67 8.22
CA PHE A 58 -7.62 17.42 8.49
C PHE A 58 -7.23 17.63 9.96
N VAL A 59 -7.81 18.62 10.64
CA VAL A 59 -7.50 18.91 12.04
C VAL A 59 -8.14 17.87 12.98
N VAL A 60 -9.39 17.45 12.72
CA VAL A 60 -10.14 16.53 13.58
C VAL A 60 -9.74 15.05 13.34
N SER A 61 -9.63 14.60 12.09
CA SER A 61 -9.21 13.22 11.75
C SER A 61 -7.69 13.04 11.61
N GLY A 62 -6.94 14.13 11.51
CA GLY A 62 -5.52 14.09 11.17
C GLY A 62 -5.25 13.68 9.70
N LEU A 63 -3.99 13.37 9.43
CA LEU A 63 -3.52 12.93 8.10
C LEU A 63 -4.13 11.59 7.65
N SER A 64 -4.64 10.78 8.59
CA SER A 64 -5.15 9.41 8.35
C SER A 64 -6.28 9.36 7.32
N ASP A 65 -7.25 10.28 7.40
CA ASP A 65 -8.39 10.32 6.48
C ASP A 65 -8.09 11.17 5.25
N VAL A 66 -7.25 12.19 5.37
CA VAL A 66 -6.78 13.00 4.23
C VAL A 66 -5.91 12.19 3.26
N LEU A 67 -5.34 11.05 3.69
CA LEU A 67 -4.71 10.04 2.81
C LEU A 67 -5.69 9.03 2.18
N GLN A 68 -6.96 9.02 2.61
CA GLN A 68 -8.03 8.22 2.01
C GLN A 68 -8.87 9.05 1.02
N ASP A 69 -9.18 10.29 1.39
CA ASP A 69 -10.11 11.17 0.67
C ASP A 69 -9.45 11.96 -0.47
N ASN A 70 -8.16 12.32 -0.35
CA ASN A 70 -7.37 12.58 -1.55
C ASN A 70 -7.14 11.23 -2.23
N SER A 71 -7.55 11.10 -3.50
CA SER A 71 -7.62 9.82 -4.23
C SER A 71 -6.25 9.25 -4.66
N VAL A 72 -5.34 9.07 -3.70
CA VAL A 72 -4.15 8.21 -3.79
C VAL A 72 -4.63 6.76 -3.71
N ASN A 73 -5.32 6.34 -4.78
CA ASN A 73 -5.77 4.98 -5.07
C ASN A 73 -4.70 3.95 -4.71
N ARG A 74 -4.76 3.38 -3.49
CA ARG A 74 -3.75 2.50 -2.82
C ARG A 74 -2.57 2.16 -3.75
N THR A 75 -1.60 3.08 -3.85
CA THR A 75 -0.72 3.20 -5.03
C THR A 75 -0.21 1.84 -5.48
N VAL A 76 -0.58 1.42 -6.69
CA VAL A 76 -0.42 0.04 -7.18
C VAL A 76 1.06 -0.28 -7.39
N SER A 77 1.73 -0.60 -6.29
CA SER A 77 3.18 -0.77 -6.22
C SER A 77 3.62 -2.00 -7.01
N MET A 78 4.59 -1.79 -7.89
CA MET A 78 4.96 -2.76 -8.90
C MET A 78 5.63 -4.00 -8.29
N ASN A 79 4.95 -5.13 -8.34
CA ASN A 79 5.45 -6.38 -7.76
C ASN A 79 6.09 -7.27 -8.83
N TYR A 80 7.24 -6.85 -9.38
CA TYR A 80 7.99 -7.60 -10.40
C TYR A 80 8.19 -9.08 -10.02
N ASN A 81 8.49 -9.36 -8.75
CA ASN A 81 8.71 -10.71 -8.21
C ASN A 81 7.50 -11.67 -8.34
N ASN A 82 6.27 -11.16 -8.42
CA ASN A 82 5.05 -11.95 -8.64
C ASN A 82 4.14 -11.26 -9.67
N TYR A 83 4.73 -10.66 -10.70
CA TYR A 83 4.07 -9.77 -11.65
C TYR A 83 2.74 -10.33 -12.17
N LYS A 84 2.75 -11.59 -12.63
CA LYS A 84 1.56 -12.32 -13.09
C LYS A 84 0.41 -12.31 -12.08
N ARG A 85 0.66 -12.78 -10.85
CA ARG A 85 -0.37 -12.93 -9.80
C ARG A 85 -0.74 -11.64 -9.08
N LYS A 86 0.22 -10.74 -8.87
CA LYS A 86 0.02 -9.51 -8.09
C LYS A 86 -0.36 -8.29 -8.94
N ILE A 87 -0.05 -8.29 -10.23
CA ILE A 87 -0.40 -7.21 -11.17
C ILE A 87 -1.48 -7.70 -12.15
N ILE A 88 -1.18 -8.66 -13.04
CA ILE A 88 -2.12 -9.04 -14.11
C ILE A 88 -3.41 -9.66 -13.57
N GLU A 89 -3.30 -10.73 -12.79
CA GLU A 89 -4.47 -11.49 -12.32
C GLU A 89 -5.32 -10.70 -11.31
N LYS A 90 -4.67 -9.88 -10.47
CA LYS A 90 -5.35 -9.09 -9.43
C LYS A 90 -5.98 -7.79 -9.97
N PHE A 91 -5.26 -7.03 -10.79
CA PHE A 91 -5.67 -5.69 -11.22
C PHE A 91 -6.12 -5.63 -12.68
N GLY A 92 -5.99 -6.72 -13.46
CA GLY A 92 -6.45 -6.77 -14.85
C GLY A 92 -5.62 -5.91 -15.80
N VAL A 93 -4.34 -5.68 -15.51
CA VAL A 93 -3.44 -4.85 -16.33
C VAL A 93 -2.17 -5.60 -16.70
N GLU A 94 -1.80 -5.56 -17.98
CA GLU A 94 -0.60 -6.20 -18.52
C GLU A 94 0.23 -5.19 -19.33
N LEU A 95 1.55 -5.32 -19.25
CA LEU A 95 2.52 -4.50 -19.97
C LEU A 95 2.81 -5.20 -21.30
N ILE A 96 2.20 -4.69 -22.37
CA ILE A 96 2.32 -5.21 -23.72
C ILE A 96 3.59 -4.63 -24.36
N GLY A 97 4.25 -5.40 -25.23
CA GLY A 97 5.43 -4.95 -25.97
C GLY A 97 6.66 -4.65 -25.10
N TRP A 98 6.79 -5.33 -23.96
CA TRP A 98 8.06 -5.40 -23.23
C TRP A 98 9.16 -5.95 -24.15
N PRO A 99 10.36 -5.34 -24.23
CA PRO A 99 11.40 -5.79 -25.15
C PRO A 99 11.83 -7.24 -24.89
N HIS A 100 11.90 -8.04 -25.95
CA HIS A 100 12.11 -9.49 -25.86
C HIS A 100 13.48 -9.84 -25.25
N ASP A 101 14.49 -9.05 -25.58
CA ASP A 101 15.90 -9.21 -25.17
C ASP A 101 16.07 -9.03 -23.65
N LEU A 102 15.13 -8.34 -22.99
CA LEU A 102 15.08 -8.14 -21.54
C LEU A 102 14.38 -9.29 -20.77
N LEU A 103 14.02 -10.37 -21.46
CA LEU A 103 13.30 -11.54 -20.93
C LEU A 103 11.94 -11.14 -20.32
N HIS A 104 11.55 -11.77 -19.20
CA HIS A 104 10.30 -11.44 -18.51
C HIS A 104 10.37 -10.07 -17.82
N VAL A 105 9.21 -9.42 -17.64
CA VAL A 105 9.09 -8.12 -16.94
C VAL A 105 9.82 -8.11 -15.60
N ARG A 106 10.82 -7.23 -15.48
CA ARG A 106 11.75 -7.11 -14.34
C ARG A 106 11.78 -5.69 -13.79
N ASN A 107 12.32 -5.55 -12.59
CA ASN A 107 12.62 -4.24 -12.02
C ASN A 107 13.68 -3.53 -12.90
N PRO A 108 13.46 -2.28 -13.36
CA PRO A 108 14.47 -1.51 -14.09
C PRO A 108 15.84 -1.43 -13.38
N GLY A 109 15.86 -1.35 -12.05
CA GLY A 109 17.09 -1.41 -11.24
C GLY A 109 17.76 -2.80 -11.17
N GLN A 110 17.28 -3.78 -11.95
CA GLN A 110 17.85 -5.11 -12.13
C GLN A 110 18.04 -5.46 -13.63
N LEU A 111 17.93 -4.48 -14.51
CA LEU A 111 18.35 -4.61 -15.92
C LEU A 111 19.86 -4.40 -16.02
N GLY A 112 20.49 -5.11 -16.96
CA GLY A 112 21.94 -5.16 -17.09
C GLY A 112 22.48 -3.99 -17.92
N GLY A 113 23.06 -3.01 -17.25
CA GLY A 113 23.75 -1.88 -17.90
C GLY A 113 22.82 -0.80 -18.43
N ARG A 114 23.42 0.27 -18.95
CA ARG A 114 22.72 1.47 -19.42
C ARG A 114 21.83 1.18 -20.63
N ASP A 115 22.31 0.34 -21.54
CA ASP A 115 21.74 0.17 -22.86
C ASP A 115 20.40 -0.57 -22.80
N GLN A 116 20.27 -1.58 -21.94
CA GLN A 116 19.01 -2.27 -21.64
C GLN A 116 17.94 -1.33 -21.03
N VAL A 117 18.36 -0.38 -20.18
CA VAL A 117 17.46 0.63 -19.61
C VAL A 117 17.07 1.66 -20.67
N GLN A 118 17.99 2.02 -21.56
CA GLN A 118 17.75 2.95 -22.67
C GLN A 118 16.80 2.35 -23.71
N GLU A 119 16.93 1.06 -24.04
CA GLU A 119 16.03 0.31 -24.92
C GLU A 119 14.61 0.27 -24.35
N LEU A 120 14.44 -0.09 -23.07
CA LEU A 120 13.15 -0.07 -22.39
C LEU A 120 12.53 1.35 -22.38
N LEU A 121 13.35 2.38 -22.15
CA LEU A 121 12.90 3.77 -22.20
C LEU A 121 12.40 4.15 -23.60
N VAL A 122 13.15 3.78 -24.65
CA VAL A 122 12.72 3.99 -26.06
C VAL A 122 11.40 3.28 -26.33
N ALA A 123 11.25 2.02 -25.93
CA ALA A 123 10.01 1.27 -26.13
C ALA A 123 8.80 1.90 -25.39
N LEU A 124 8.99 2.43 -24.18
CA LEU A 124 7.95 3.12 -23.41
C LEU A 124 7.58 4.51 -23.99
N VAL A 125 8.55 5.21 -24.58
CA VAL A 125 8.34 6.50 -25.24
C VAL A 125 7.61 6.32 -26.57
N THR A 126 8.04 5.37 -27.41
CA THR A 126 7.42 5.04 -28.71
C THR A 126 6.09 4.30 -28.61
N LYS A 127 5.63 3.97 -27.40
CA LYS A 127 4.41 3.18 -27.10
C LYS A 127 4.41 1.75 -27.62
N VAL A 128 5.55 1.25 -28.11
CA VAL A 128 5.77 -0.19 -28.34
C VAL A 128 5.53 -0.94 -27.02
N CYS A 129 6.16 -0.48 -25.94
CA CYS A 129 5.89 -0.94 -24.58
C CYS A 129 4.82 -0.05 -23.93
N HIS A 130 3.66 -0.61 -23.54
CA HIS A 130 2.58 0.14 -22.90
C HIS A 130 1.68 -0.71 -22.00
N TRP A 131 1.07 -0.07 -21.00
CA TRP A 131 0.07 -0.70 -20.13
C TRP A 131 -1.27 -0.84 -20.85
N LYS A 132 -1.75 -2.07 -20.99
CA LYS A 132 -3.08 -2.41 -21.49
C LYS A 132 -3.95 -2.93 -20.34
N LYS A 133 -5.16 -2.41 -20.22
CA LYS A 133 -6.22 -3.02 -19.41
C LYS A 133 -6.77 -4.22 -20.17
N LEU A 134 -6.75 -5.40 -19.53
CA LEU A 134 -7.34 -6.62 -20.07
C LEU A 134 -8.87 -6.58 -19.93
N SER A 135 -9.58 -7.30 -20.80
CA SER A 135 -10.98 -7.65 -20.54
C SER A 135 -11.07 -8.69 -19.41
N GLU A 136 -12.26 -8.90 -18.86
CA GLU A 136 -12.45 -9.88 -17.80
C GLU A 136 -12.25 -11.34 -18.32
N GLU A 137 -12.54 -11.57 -19.60
CA GLU A 137 -12.32 -12.82 -20.31
C GLU A 137 -10.82 -13.07 -20.53
N ASP A 138 -10.08 -12.04 -20.95
CA ASP A 138 -8.61 -12.12 -21.08
C ASP A 138 -7.93 -12.31 -19.72
N ARG A 139 -8.42 -11.64 -18.68
CA ARG A 139 -7.94 -11.85 -17.31
C ARG A 139 -8.18 -13.29 -16.84
N LYS A 140 -9.38 -13.84 -17.06
CA LYS A 140 -9.70 -15.27 -16.79
C LYS A 140 -8.80 -16.22 -17.60
N ARG A 141 -8.63 -15.98 -18.91
CA ARG A 141 -7.68 -16.74 -19.76
C ARG A 141 -6.26 -16.70 -19.20
N ARG A 142 -5.78 -15.53 -18.73
CA ARG A 142 -4.45 -15.39 -18.12
C ARG A 142 -4.31 -16.15 -16.80
N VAL A 143 -5.31 -16.08 -15.91
CA VAL A 143 -5.36 -16.87 -14.65
C VAL A 143 -5.27 -18.37 -14.95
N PHE A 144 -6.03 -18.85 -15.92
CA PHE A 144 -6.04 -20.26 -16.32
C PHE A 144 -4.66 -20.70 -16.85
N LEU A 145 -4.16 -20.02 -17.88
CA LEU A 145 -2.86 -20.32 -18.50
C LEU A 145 -1.69 -20.24 -17.50
N ASN A 146 -1.71 -19.29 -16.56
CA ASN A 146 -0.70 -19.19 -15.51
C ASN A 146 -0.81 -20.34 -14.49
N SER A 147 -2.02 -20.82 -14.20
CA SER A 147 -2.25 -21.96 -13.31
C SER A 147 -1.83 -23.29 -13.94
N GLU A 148 -2.12 -23.54 -15.22
CA GLU A 148 -1.64 -24.71 -15.96
C GLU A 148 -0.11 -24.77 -15.99
N ARG A 149 0.53 -23.65 -16.37
CA ARG A 149 1.99 -23.50 -16.36
C ARG A 149 2.58 -23.84 -15.00
N HIS A 150 1.95 -23.35 -13.93
CA HIS A 150 2.40 -23.64 -12.57
C HIS A 150 2.21 -25.11 -12.17
N ALA A 151 1.12 -25.75 -12.60
CA ALA A 151 0.87 -27.18 -12.40
C ALA A 151 1.89 -28.06 -13.14
N ARG A 152 2.39 -27.62 -14.30
CA ARG A 152 3.54 -28.22 -15.01
C ARG A 152 4.91 -27.94 -14.36
N GLY A 153 4.96 -27.24 -13.23
CA GLY A 153 6.19 -26.90 -12.52
C GLY A 153 6.92 -25.65 -13.03
N GLU A 154 6.37 -24.88 -13.98
CA GLU A 154 6.94 -23.56 -14.32
C GLU A 154 6.90 -22.65 -13.08
N GLN A 155 7.97 -21.89 -12.83
CA GLN A 155 8.04 -20.95 -11.69
C GLN A 155 7.26 -19.64 -11.97
N VAL A 156 5.96 -19.78 -12.26
CA VAL A 156 5.01 -18.70 -12.58
C VAL A 156 4.80 -17.76 -11.39
N TYR A 157 4.80 -18.32 -10.18
CA TYR A 157 4.63 -17.62 -8.91
C TYR A 157 5.85 -17.91 -8.03
N LYS A 158 6.38 -16.92 -7.31
CA LYS A 158 7.43 -17.17 -6.32
C LYS A 158 6.79 -17.70 -5.03
N PRO A 159 7.21 -18.87 -4.50
CA PRO A 159 6.70 -19.39 -3.24
C PRO A 159 6.88 -18.37 -2.10
N ARG A 160 5.85 -18.22 -1.26
CA ARG A 160 5.99 -17.45 -0.02
C ARG A 160 6.94 -18.22 0.89
N LYS A 161 8.06 -17.61 1.31
CA LYS A 161 8.89 -18.18 2.39
C LYS A 161 7.98 -18.49 3.59
N LYS A 162 8.00 -19.73 4.09
CA LYS A 162 7.34 -20.06 5.36
C LYS A 162 7.90 -19.12 6.42
N CYS A 163 7.03 -18.52 7.22
CA CYS A 163 7.47 -17.68 8.32
C CYS A 163 7.96 -18.60 9.43
N THR A 164 9.26 -18.86 9.47
CA THR A 164 9.87 -19.49 10.64
C THR A 164 9.79 -18.48 11.77
N LEU A 165 8.77 -18.61 12.61
CA LEU A 165 8.76 -18.00 13.92
C LEU A 165 9.93 -18.59 14.70
N GLN A 166 11.07 -17.91 14.69
CA GLN A 166 12.17 -18.22 15.60
C GLN A 166 11.68 -17.87 17.00
N GLY A 167 11.13 -18.89 17.68
CA GLY A 167 10.71 -18.78 19.07
C GLY A 167 11.86 -18.22 19.89
N ALA A 168 11.57 -17.15 20.65
CA ALA A 168 12.60 -16.44 21.39
C ALA A 168 13.32 -17.41 22.33
N LYS A 169 14.65 -17.44 22.29
CA LYS A 169 15.46 -18.16 23.27
C LYS A 169 15.16 -17.58 24.65
N LYS A 170 14.53 -18.36 25.52
CA LYS A 170 14.43 -18.07 26.95
C LYS A 170 15.23 -19.14 27.68
N SER A 171 16.36 -18.72 28.24
CA SER A 171 17.32 -19.61 28.89
C SER A 171 16.81 -20.14 30.24
N THR A 172 17.37 -21.28 30.62
CA THR A 172 17.46 -21.91 31.95
C THR A 172 17.05 -21.07 33.16
N ALA A 173 16.24 -21.67 34.03
CA ALA A 173 16.28 -21.44 35.47
C ALA A 173 16.29 -22.82 36.17
N THR A 174 17.25 -23.04 37.06
CA THR A 174 17.41 -24.30 37.82
C THR A 174 16.88 -24.11 39.23
N ILE A 175 16.08 -25.06 39.72
CA ILE A 175 15.82 -25.29 41.15
C ILE A 175 15.87 -26.81 41.37
N THR A 176 16.41 -27.24 42.50
CA THR A 176 16.71 -28.64 42.87
C THR A 176 16.11 -28.99 44.23
N SER A 177 15.75 -30.27 44.43
CA SER A 177 15.44 -30.96 45.70
C SER A 177 14.28 -30.41 46.55
N ASP A 178 13.50 -31.18 47.32
CA ASP A 178 13.18 -32.63 47.42
C ASP A 178 11.78 -32.71 48.13
N THR A 179 11.17 -33.79 48.65
CA THR A 179 11.53 -35.20 48.97
C THR A 179 10.23 -36.04 49.08
N ASN A 180 10.33 -37.38 49.07
CA ASN A 180 9.36 -38.36 49.61
C ASN A 180 7.96 -38.47 48.93
N ASP A 181 7.17 -39.55 49.07
CA ASP A 181 7.41 -41.00 49.21
C ASP A 181 6.05 -41.74 48.96
N ASP A 182 6.03 -43.08 49.02
CA ASP A 182 4.87 -44.01 49.01
C ASP A 182 4.02 -44.15 47.72
N GLY A 183 3.75 -45.41 47.32
CA GLY A 183 2.84 -45.71 46.19
C GLY A 183 2.96 -47.08 45.48
N ASN A 184 3.28 -48.17 46.19
CA ASN A 184 3.56 -49.49 45.58
C ASN A 184 2.33 -50.22 44.96
N ASN A 185 2.47 -50.70 43.72
CA ASN A 185 2.02 -51.97 43.10
C ASN A 185 2.52 -51.96 41.62
N GLY A 186 2.91 -53.04 40.93
CA GLY A 186 2.43 -54.44 40.92
C GLY A 186 1.46 -54.61 39.74
N ASP A 187 1.69 -55.40 38.68
CA ASP A 187 2.73 -56.41 38.34
C ASP A 187 3.20 -56.21 36.88
N ASP A 188 4.46 -56.41 36.46
CA ASP A 188 5.28 -57.63 36.25
C ASP A 188 4.86 -58.56 35.09
N ARG A 189 5.85 -58.88 34.23
CA ARG A 189 5.96 -59.89 33.15
C ARG A 189 4.79 -60.21 32.20
N GLY A 190 5.17 -60.37 30.93
CA GLY A 190 4.65 -61.44 30.09
C GLY A 190 5.78 -62.36 29.62
N ASP A 191 5.47 -63.58 29.17
CA ASP A 191 6.31 -64.32 28.22
C ASP A 191 5.51 -65.40 27.44
N SER A 192 6.01 -65.71 26.25
CA SER A 192 5.91 -66.93 25.42
C SER A 192 4.76 -67.94 25.58
N ALA A 193 3.93 -67.98 24.53
CA ALA A 193 3.69 -69.12 23.62
C ALA A 193 3.61 -70.58 24.15
N ALA A 194 2.49 -71.22 23.83
CA ALA A 194 2.39 -72.61 23.38
C ALA A 194 1.25 -72.73 22.33
#